data_AF-A0A7J0BZ38-F1
#
_entry.id   AF-A0A7J0BZ38-F1
#
_cell.length_a   1.000
_cell.length_b   1.000
_cell.length_c   1.000
_cell.angle_alpha   90.00
_cell.angle_beta   90.00
_cell.angle_gamma   90.00
#
_symmetry.space_group_name_H-M   'P 1'
#
loop_
_entity.id
_entity.type
_entity.pdbx_description
1 polymer ?
#
loop_
_entity_poly.entity_id
_entity_poly.type
_entity_poly.pdbx_seq_one_letter_code
_entity_poly.pdbx_strand_id
1 'polypeptide(L)'
;MKYISACTLDCPDACSVIVETGPDGKVSITGNPDHPFTRGFICSKGRKAHERIISPERITTPLAKVNGAFRPVDWDTALDRIADRLNALRHVPASILHIRSHGYRGALAEASRFLFRSLGASTTRGALCDDAGIEASIADFGALDHNDPLDMLNAGFIVNWGKDLSRSSIHTAQLVKEVRKRGRKVISISPGGDGNAEFSDTVIRIRPGTDRFLAAAIIRKLLVRGYASTSAIFKTANWDAFKELIAAQDEQSLLRDCDCSEQDLNLLANVYGNMDLKPVASIIGWGMQRHVFGAENVRFINALGLLSGHVGRAGGGVYFNISSGRNLNTDWAKNAGTPARRLLLPAIGREILQATPPVKFLWADGSNFVNQTPDAATNAAAMDAIDFKVVVDGYMTDTAMRADIILPCAMNHEREEILGSCLHNGVQYSAAVFAPAGEARHDFDIMTDIAARLGIAAPTREDVLRQALDSPYLSVSLEELRAKGFAMADHPAVAWENYDFAHPDGKYRLPEALHTEPPVPQGFPLQLLSLVHRDFLHSQMPEVVQDAPPTVWVNIGNPVLRTLDNTRPIYLATPKGRMAVRVEVLTDLHPRCAIIRRGGWMKHGNCANPLIEPRITDMGETAAYYSQHARLEN
;
A
#
# COMPACT_ATOMS: atom_id res chain seq x y z
N MET A 1 -12.11 -22.12 23.29
CA MET A 1 -11.96 -22.84 22.01
C MET A 1 -10.76 -22.26 21.26
N LYS A 2 -10.11 -23.04 20.39
CA LYS A 2 -8.93 -22.62 19.62
C LYS A 2 -9.24 -22.69 18.14
N TYR A 3 -8.94 -21.62 17.40
CA TYR A 3 -9.22 -21.50 15.97
C TYR A 3 -7.94 -21.10 15.23
N ILE A 4 -7.73 -21.68 14.05
CA ILE A 4 -6.76 -21.17 13.08
C ILE A 4 -7.49 -20.18 12.18
N SER A 5 -6.93 -18.99 12.00
CA SER A 5 -7.50 -17.92 11.18
C SER A 5 -6.35 -17.12 10.55
N ALA A 6 -6.67 -16.01 9.89
CA ALA A 6 -5.71 -15.13 9.27
C ALA A 6 -6.11 -13.67 9.45
N CYS A 7 -5.11 -12.81 9.55
CA CYS A 7 -5.30 -11.37 9.64
C CYS A 7 -5.68 -10.80 8.26
N THR A 8 -6.86 -10.21 8.16
CA THR A 8 -7.40 -9.61 6.92
C THR A 8 -7.08 -8.13 6.76
N LEU A 9 -6.34 -7.54 7.70
CA LEU A 9 -5.94 -6.13 7.64
C LEU A 9 -5.11 -5.82 6.38
N ASP A 10 -5.24 -4.60 5.86
CA ASP A 10 -4.55 -4.11 4.65
C ASP A 10 -3.02 -3.97 4.82
N CYS A 11 -2.33 -5.10 4.84
CA CYS A 11 -0.89 -5.20 5.05
C CYS A 11 -0.34 -6.33 4.16
N PRO A 12 0.92 -6.24 3.66
CA PRO A 12 1.47 -7.26 2.78
C PRO A 12 1.50 -8.67 3.39
N ASP A 13 1.56 -8.79 4.71
CA ASP A 13 1.97 -10.04 5.38
C ASP A 13 0.90 -11.13 5.45
N ALA A 14 -0.41 -10.79 5.36
CA ALA A 14 -1.54 -11.72 5.52
C ALA A 14 -1.31 -12.78 6.62
N CYS A 15 -1.04 -12.36 7.86
CA CYS A 15 -0.51 -13.27 8.87
C CYS A 15 -1.47 -14.40 9.25
N SER A 16 -1.01 -15.66 9.21
CA SER A 16 -1.71 -16.76 9.89
C SER A 16 -1.65 -16.60 11.42
N VAL A 17 -2.81 -16.77 12.07
CA VAL A 17 -2.99 -16.56 13.51
C VAL A 17 -3.72 -17.71 14.17
N ILE A 18 -3.50 -17.83 15.47
CA ILE A 18 -4.28 -18.67 16.37
C ILE A 18 -5.12 -17.72 17.24
N VAL A 19 -6.44 -17.93 17.22
CA VAL A 19 -7.38 -17.20 18.07
C VAL A 19 -7.92 -18.15 19.12
N GLU A 20 -7.76 -17.79 20.40
CA GLU A 20 -8.26 -18.56 21.53
C GLU A 20 -9.30 -17.76 22.30
N THR A 21 -10.44 -18.40 22.56
CA THR A 21 -11.56 -17.85 23.33
C THR A 21 -11.72 -18.62 24.65
N GLY A 22 -11.59 -17.92 25.77
CA GLY A 22 -11.80 -18.46 27.11
C GLY A 22 -13.27 -18.53 27.51
N PRO A 23 -13.64 -19.36 28.50
CA PRO A 23 -15.00 -19.43 29.04
C PRO A 23 -15.47 -18.13 29.72
N ASP A 24 -14.53 -17.27 30.11
CA ASP A 24 -14.73 -15.95 30.70
C ASP A 24 -14.85 -14.83 29.63
N GLY A 25 -14.88 -15.17 28.34
CA GLY A 25 -14.88 -14.22 27.24
C GLY A 25 -13.51 -13.62 26.93
N LYS A 26 -12.44 -14.07 27.60
CA LYS A 26 -11.07 -13.61 27.30
C LYS A 26 -10.64 -14.08 25.92
N VAL A 27 -10.14 -13.15 25.12
CA VAL A 27 -9.64 -13.42 23.77
C VAL A 27 -8.13 -13.24 23.71
N SER A 28 -7.44 -14.20 23.11
CA SER A 28 -6.02 -14.13 22.79
C SER A 28 -5.81 -14.36 21.30
N ILE A 29 -5.04 -13.49 20.65
CA ILE A 29 -4.65 -13.62 19.24
C ILE A 29 -3.13 -13.70 19.19
N THR A 30 -2.61 -14.85 18.78
CA THR A 30 -1.17 -15.13 18.63
C THR A 30 -0.86 -15.53 17.19
N GLY A 31 0.41 -15.47 16.78
CA GLY A 31 0.78 -15.95 15.44
C GLY A 31 0.77 -17.47 15.39
N ASN A 32 0.43 -18.03 14.23
CA ASN A 32 0.50 -19.48 14.01
C ASN A 32 1.97 -19.93 13.80
N PRO A 33 2.57 -20.73 14.70
CA PRO A 33 3.95 -21.20 14.56
C PRO A 33 4.16 -22.14 13.36
N ASP A 34 3.11 -22.84 12.93
CA ASP A 34 3.19 -23.82 11.84
C ASP A 34 3.23 -23.16 10.46
N HIS A 35 2.91 -21.87 10.36
CA HIS A 35 2.95 -21.16 9.09
C HIS A 35 4.40 -20.91 8.63
N PRO A 36 4.79 -21.37 7.43
CA PRO A 36 6.20 -21.45 7.01
C PRO A 36 6.90 -20.10 6.90
N PHE A 37 6.15 -19.03 6.59
CA PHE A 37 6.68 -17.68 6.48
C PHE A 37 6.58 -16.87 7.79
N THR A 38 5.36 -16.64 8.28
CA THR A 38 5.09 -15.82 9.46
C THR A 38 5.60 -16.44 10.77
N ARG A 39 5.72 -17.77 10.86
CA ARG A 39 6.39 -18.54 11.93
C ARG A 39 6.07 -18.06 13.34
N GLY A 40 4.78 -17.87 13.63
CA GLY A 40 4.30 -17.47 14.96
C GLY A 40 4.43 -15.97 15.27
N PHE A 41 5.01 -15.17 14.38
CA PHE A 41 5.21 -13.74 14.60
C PHE A 41 4.11 -12.88 13.97
N ILE A 42 3.56 -11.95 14.76
CA ILE A 42 2.57 -10.95 14.34
C ILE A 42 2.81 -9.60 15.03
N CYS A 43 2.33 -8.51 14.41
CA CYS A 43 2.43 -7.16 14.97
C CYS A 43 1.42 -6.91 16.10
N SER A 44 1.61 -5.80 16.84
CA SER A 44 0.67 -5.32 17.86
C SER A 44 -0.75 -5.12 17.32
N LYS A 45 -0.89 -4.60 16.10
CA LYS A 45 -2.18 -4.36 15.45
C LYS A 45 -2.99 -5.66 15.29
N GLY A 46 -2.32 -6.74 14.86
CA GLY A 46 -2.95 -8.07 14.74
C GLY A 46 -3.34 -8.65 16.10
N ARG A 47 -2.44 -8.57 17.10
CA ARG A 47 -2.73 -9.04 18.47
C ARG A 47 -3.94 -8.33 19.10
N LYS A 48 -4.13 -7.06 18.76
CA LYS A 48 -5.19 -6.18 19.28
C LYS A 48 -6.41 -6.09 18.37
N ALA A 49 -6.52 -6.93 17.33
CA ALA A 49 -7.63 -6.85 16.39
C ALA A 49 -9.01 -6.95 17.08
N HIS A 50 -9.12 -7.73 18.16
CA HIS A 50 -10.34 -7.85 18.96
C HIS A 50 -10.74 -6.53 19.66
N GLU A 51 -9.81 -5.65 20.03
CA GLU A 51 -10.14 -4.35 20.67
C GLU A 51 -11.02 -3.48 19.75
N ARG A 52 -10.84 -3.59 18.42
CA ARG A 52 -11.70 -2.90 17.44
C ARG A 52 -13.08 -3.54 17.29
N ILE A 53 -13.18 -4.84 17.52
CA ILE A 53 -14.46 -5.58 17.40
C ILE A 53 -15.41 -5.16 18.52
N ILE A 54 -14.89 -5.08 19.75
CA ILE A 54 -15.65 -4.74 20.97
C ILE A 54 -15.65 -3.25 21.31
N SER A 55 -15.12 -2.40 20.42
CA SER A 55 -15.01 -0.97 20.68
C SER A 55 -16.40 -0.35 20.86
N PRO A 56 -16.62 0.50 21.88
CA PRO A 56 -17.87 1.23 22.04
C PRO A 56 -18.10 2.27 20.92
N GLU A 57 -17.05 2.65 20.18
CA GLU A 57 -17.16 3.54 19.00
C GLU A 57 -17.73 2.82 17.77
N ARG A 58 -17.87 1.49 17.81
CA ARG A 58 -18.28 0.70 16.66
C ARG A 58 -19.76 0.89 16.36
N ILE A 59 -20.07 1.20 15.10
CA ILE A 59 -21.41 1.16 14.55
C ILE A 59 -21.81 -0.31 14.34
N THR A 60 -22.89 -0.74 14.99
CA THR A 60 -23.38 -2.13 14.97
C THR A 60 -24.81 -2.27 14.44
N THR A 61 -25.51 -1.18 14.17
CA THR A 61 -26.86 -1.16 13.58
C THR A 61 -26.84 -0.24 12.35
N PRO A 62 -27.57 -0.57 11.26
CA PRO A 62 -27.68 0.34 10.11
C PRO A 62 -28.20 1.71 10.53
N LEU A 63 -27.62 2.76 9.93
CA LEU A 63 -27.99 4.14 10.22
C LEU A 63 -28.46 4.82 8.94
N ALA A 64 -29.57 5.55 9.01
CA ALA A 64 -30.03 6.46 7.98
C ALA A 64 -29.94 7.91 8.46
N LYS A 65 -29.50 8.82 7.59
CA LYS A 65 -29.51 10.25 7.86
C LYS A 65 -30.91 10.80 7.62
N VAL A 66 -31.52 11.34 8.67
CA VAL A 66 -32.86 11.96 8.65
C VAL A 66 -32.73 13.37 9.25
N ASN A 67 -33.08 14.40 8.46
CA ASN A 67 -32.97 15.81 8.86
C ASN A 67 -31.57 16.17 9.41
N GLY A 68 -30.52 15.68 8.76
CA GLY A 68 -29.12 15.93 9.15
C GLY A 68 -28.57 15.07 10.28
N ALA A 69 -29.39 14.28 10.98
CA ALA A 69 -28.96 13.41 12.07
C ALA A 69 -29.07 11.92 11.70
N PHE A 70 -28.10 11.11 12.11
CA PHE A 70 -28.18 9.66 11.95
C PHE A 70 -29.16 9.04 12.94
N ARG A 71 -30.02 8.17 12.44
CA ARG A 71 -31.00 7.39 13.21
C ARG A 71 -30.89 5.92 12.82
N PRO A 72 -31.06 4.98 13.77
CA PRO A 72 -31.19 3.56 13.44
C PRO A 72 -32.29 3.33 12.39
N VAL A 73 -32.02 2.41 11.48
CA VAL A 73 -32.97 1.89 10.49
C VAL A 73 -32.79 0.38 10.41
N ASP A 74 -33.86 -0.37 10.17
CA ASP A 74 -33.75 -1.81 9.96
C ASP A 74 -33.11 -2.13 8.59
N TRP A 75 -32.56 -3.34 8.49
CA TRP A 75 -31.86 -3.79 7.28
C TRP A 75 -32.75 -3.80 6.03
N ASP A 76 -33.97 -4.30 6.10
CA ASP A 76 -34.85 -4.40 4.92
C ASP A 76 -35.17 -3.00 4.38
N THR A 77 -35.57 -2.07 5.24
CA THR A 77 -35.84 -0.68 4.85
C THR A 77 -34.60 -0.01 4.23
N ALA A 78 -33.41 -0.24 4.81
CA ALA A 78 -32.17 0.31 4.26
C ALA A 78 -31.85 -0.26 2.88
N LEU A 79 -31.92 -1.59 2.73
CA LEU A 79 -31.57 -2.29 1.49
C LEU A 79 -32.59 -2.05 0.37
N ASP A 80 -33.88 -1.98 0.69
CA ASP A 80 -34.92 -1.62 -0.29
C ASP A 80 -34.70 -0.21 -0.83
N ARG A 81 -34.45 0.76 0.05
CA ARG A 81 -34.15 2.14 -0.36
C ARG A 81 -32.90 2.21 -1.25
N ILE A 82 -31.88 1.40 -0.97
CA ILE A 82 -30.68 1.31 -1.80
C ILE A 82 -30.99 0.70 -3.16
N ALA A 83 -31.69 -0.45 -3.18
CA ALA A 83 -32.05 -1.16 -4.39
C ALA A 83 -32.93 -0.29 -5.30
N ASP A 84 -33.90 0.44 -4.77
CA ASP A 84 -34.74 1.38 -5.51
C ASP A 84 -33.90 2.47 -6.21
N ARG A 85 -32.92 3.04 -5.50
CA ARG A 85 -32.03 4.07 -6.07
C ARG A 85 -31.13 3.51 -7.16
N LEU A 86 -30.56 2.33 -6.96
CA LEU A 86 -29.76 1.64 -7.97
C LEU A 86 -30.62 1.29 -9.20
N ASN A 87 -31.83 0.77 -8.99
CA ASN A 87 -32.73 0.38 -10.06
C ASN A 87 -33.16 1.59 -10.90
N ALA A 88 -33.46 2.72 -10.24
CA ALA A 88 -33.78 3.98 -10.92
C ALA A 88 -32.64 4.50 -11.81
N LEU A 89 -31.38 4.17 -11.50
CA LEU A 89 -30.20 4.59 -12.26
C LEU A 89 -29.68 3.52 -13.23
N ARG A 90 -30.32 2.35 -13.32
CA ARG A 90 -29.86 1.21 -14.14
C ARG A 90 -29.69 1.55 -15.62
N HIS A 91 -30.48 2.50 -16.13
CA HIS A 91 -30.42 2.96 -17.52
C HIS A 91 -29.34 4.03 -17.77
N VAL A 92 -28.72 4.59 -16.73
CA VAL A 92 -27.57 5.51 -16.81
C VAL A 92 -26.50 5.07 -15.81
N PRO A 93 -25.89 3.88 -16.00
CA PRO A 93 -25.01 3.28 -14.99
C PRO A 93 -23.74 4.09 -14.73
N ALA A 94 -23.33 4.96 -15.67
CA ALA A 94 -22.32 5.97 -15.41
C ALA A 94 -22.68 6.87 -14.21
N SER A 95 -23.94 7.12 -13.89
CA SER A 95 -24.33 7.95 -12.72
C SER A 95 -24.16 7.23 -11.38
N ILE A 96 -23.84 5.93 -11.38
CA ILE A 96 -23.52 5.13 -10.19
C ILE A 96 -22.00 5.06 -10.08
N LEU A 97 -21.44 5.37 -8.90
CA LEU A 97 -20.01 5.29 -8.63
C LEU A 97 -19.73 4.33 -7.47
N HIS A 98 -18.90 3.33 -7.75
CA HIS A 98 -18.36 2.41 -6.76
C HIS A 98 -16.91 2.78 -6.43
N ILE A 99 -16.66 3.14 -5.17
CA ILE A 99 -15.31 3.35 -4.62
C ILE A 99 -15.03 2.26 -3.60
N ARG A 100 -14.19 1.29 -3.98
CA ARG A 100 -13.66 0.28 -3.05
C ARG A 100 -12.18 0.46 -2.80
N SER A 101 -11.75 0.03 -1.62
CA SER A 101 -10.33 -0.15 -1.28
C SER A 101 -10.15 -1.46 -0.51
N HIS A 102 -8.98 -1.67 0.08
CA HIS A 102 -8.58 -2.95 0.68
C HIS A 102 -8.67 -2.94 2.22
N GLY A 103 -9.64 -2.22 2.81
CA GLY A 103 -9.89 -2.22 4.26
C GLY A 103 -10.00 -3.63 4.87
N TYR A 104 -10.36 -4.60 4.03
CA TYR A 104 -10.00 -6.01 4.15
C TYR A 104 -9.76 -6.60 2.74
N ARG A 105 -9.18 -7.80 2.64
CA ARG A 105 -8.93 -8.49 1.37
C ARG A 105 -9.50 -9.90 1.39
N GLY A 106 -9.87 -10.41 0.21
CA GLY A 106 -10.16 -11.82 -0.01
C GLY A 106 -11.11 -12.12 -1.17
N ALA A 107 -11.41 -13.39 -1.37
CA ALA A 107 -12.27 -13.89 -2.43
C ALA A 107 -13.72 -13.42 -2.30
N LEU A 108 -14.33 -13.48 -1.10
CA LEU A 108 -15.70 -12.99 -0.86
C LEU A 108 -15.76 -11.47 -0.79
N ALA A 109 -14.64 -10.80 -0.44
CA ALA A 109 -14.50 -9.35 -0.54
C ALA A 109 -14.77 -8.80 -1.95
N GLU A 110 -14.70 -9.64 -2.98
CA GLU A 110 -14.97 -9.27 -4.36
C GLU A 110 -16.47 -9.07 -4.68
N ALA A 111 -17.38 -9.35 -3.75
CA ALA A 111 -18.82 -9.21 -3.96
C ALA A 111 -19.27 -7.80 -4.35
N SER A 112 -18.66 -6.75 -3.78
CA SER A 112 -18.98 -5.38 -4.18
C SER A 112 -18.61 -5.12 -5.63
N ARG A 113 -17.43 -5.60 -6.07
CA ARG A 113 -17.00 -5.51 -7.47
C ARG A 113 -17.92 -6.30 -8.39
N PHE A 114 -18.33 -7.50 -8.01
CA PHE A 114 -19.32 -8.28 -8.75
C PHE A 114 -20.60 -7.47 -8.99
N LEU A 115 -21.24 -7.00 -7.91
CA LEU A 115 -22.52 -6.28 -8.00
C LEU A 115 -22.42 -5.03 -8.89
N PHE A 116 -21.44 -4.16 -8.63
CA PHE A 116 -21.32 -2.91 -9.35
C PHE A 116 -20.86 -3.09 -10.80
N ARG A 117 -20.07 -4.13 -11.12
CA ARG A 117 -19.74 -4.47 -12.51
C ARG A 117 -20.95 -5.04 -13.26
N SER A 118 -21.76 -5.88 -12.62
CA SER A 118 -23.01 -6.39 -13.20
C SER A 118 -23.99 -5.26 -13.54
N LEU A 119 -23.95 -4.15 -12.80
CA LEU A 119 -24.71 -2.94 -13.11
C LEU A 119 -24.07 -2.05 -14.17
N GLY A 120 -22.84 -2.33 -14.62
CA GLY A 120 -22.05 -1.45 -15.47
C GLY A 120 -21.66 -0.13 -14.79
N ALA A 121 -21.69 -0.07 -13.46
CA ALA A 121 -21.45 1.14 -12.70
C ALA A 121 -20.03 1.70 -12.94
N SER A 122 -19.88 3.00 -12.68
CA SER A 122 -18.56 3.63 -12.67
C SER A 122 -17.69 3.06 -11.57
N THR A 123 -16.40 2.93 -11.86
CA THR A 123 -15.39 2.53 -10.86
C THR A 123 -14.26 3.54 -10.82
N THR A 124 -13.22 3.24 -10.06
CA THR A 124 -11.99 4.02 -10.03
C THR A 124 -10.88 3.40 -10.88
N ARG A 125 -9.88 4.20 -11.23
CA ARG A 125 -8.57 3.80 -11.80
C ARG A 125 -7.44 4.53 -11.07
N GLY A 126 -6.19 4.07 -11.25
CA GLY A 126 -5.03 4.52 -10.51
C GLY A 126 -5.04 4.05 -9.05
N ALA A 127 -3.96 4.32 -8.33
CA ALA A 127 -3.76 3.80 -6.98
C ALA A 127 -3.23 4.83 -5.97
N LEU A 128 -3.39 4.51 -4.69
CA LEU A 128 -2.85 5.30 -3.58
C LEU A 128 -1.58 4.69 -2.96
N CYS A 129 -1.18 3.50 -3.42
CA CYS A 129 -0.15 2.72 -2.76
C CYS A 129 1.03 2.33 -3.65
N ASP A 130 0.82 1.39 -4.57
CA ASP A 130 1.91 0.58 -5.11
C ASP A 130 1.98 0.43 -6.64
N ASP A 131 1.03 0.97 -7.39
CA ASP A 131 0.98 0.75 -8.85
C ASP A 131 2.21 1.31 -9.59
N ALA A 132 2.79 2.44 -9.17
CA ALA A 132 3.97 3.01 -9.84
C ALA A 132 5.17 2.05 -9.86
N GLY A 133 5.45 1.40 -8.73
CA GLY A 133 6.49 0.37 -8.67
C GLY A 133 6.07 -0.96 -9.31
N ILE A 134 4.77 -1.30 -9.29
CA ILE A 134 4.25 -2.49 -10.00
C ILE A 134 4.46 -2.33 -11.50
N GLU A 135 4.02 -1.21 -12.07
CA GLU A 135 4.17 -0.89 -13.49
C GLU A 135 5.64 -0.75 -13.88
N ALA A 136 6.50 -0.21 -13.00
CA ALA A 136 7.96 -0.23 -13.21
C ALA A 136 8.49 -1.66 -13.35
N SER A 137 8.15 -2.55 -12.42
CA SER A 137 8.58 -3.96 -12.46
C SER A 137 8.03 -4.70 -13.68
N ILE A 138 6.76 -4.47 -14.07
CA ILE A 138 6.17 -5.08 -15.26
C ILE A 138 6.84 -4.56 -16.53
N ALA A 139 7.08 -3.25 -16.64
CA ALA A 139 7.77 -2.67 -17.79
C ALA A 139 9.18 -3.24 -17.94
N ASP A 140 9.89 -3.42 -16.83
CA ASP A 140 11.26 -3.91 -16.79
C ASP A 140 11.37 -5.41 -17.07
N PHE A 141 10.67 -6.23 -16.29
CA PHE A 141 10.79 -7.70 -16.29
C PHE A 141 9.70 -8.42 -17.09
N GLY A 142 8.62 -7.74 -17.47
CA GLY A 142 7.46 -8.31 -18.17
C GLY A 142 6.35 -8.82 -17.24
N ALA A 143 6.66 -9.01 -15.94
CA ALA A 143 5.68 -9.32 -14.91
C ALA A 143 6.15 -8.83 -13.53
N LEU A 144 5.21 -8.77 -12.59
CA LEU A 144 5.51 -8.48 -11.18
C LEU A 144 5.94 -9.77 -10.46
N ASP A 145 7.24 -9.99 -10.36
CA ASP A 145 7.79 -11.13 -9.60
C ASP A 145 9.18 -10.85 -9.03
N HIS A 146 9.52 -11.57 -7.96
CA HIS A 146 10.83 -11.58 -7.32
C HIS A 146 11.04 -12.92 -6.61
N ASN A 147 12.29 -13.22 -6.22
CA ASN A 147 12.59 -14.45 -5.46
C ASN A 147 11.67 -14.58 -4.24
N ASP A 148 11.40 -15.81 -3.80
CA ASP A 148 10.71 -16.04 -2.53
C ASP A 148 11.42 -15.22 -1.42
N PRO A 149 10.70 -14.45 -0.59
CA PRO A 149 11.39 -13.62 0.39
C PRO A 149 12.23 -14.42 1.39
N LEU A 150 11.95 -15.71 1.64
CA LEU A 150 12.82 -16.58 2.44
C LEU A 150 14.20 -16.77 1.81
N ASP A 151 14.33 -16.63 0.49
CA ASP A 151 15.61 -16.72 -0.22
C ASP A 151 16.57 -15.59 0.18
N MET A 152 16.09 -14.48 0.73
CA MET A 152 16.96 -13.45 1.33
C MET A 152 17.86 -14.00 2.43
N LEU A 153 17.51 -15.14 3.04
CA LEU A 153 18.35 -15.83 4.03
C LEU A 153 19.68 -16.35 3.45
N ASN A 154 19.77 -16.46 2.12
CA ASN A 154 20.97 -16.83 1.36
C ASN A 154 21.84 -15.62 0.95
N ALA A 155 21.36 -14.40 1.22
CA ALA A 155 22.04 -13.17 0.80
C ALA A 155 23.42 -13.01 1.45
N GLY A 156 24.36 -12.51 0.67
CA GLY A 156 25.65 -12.01 1.14
C GLY A 156 25.55 -10.65 1.81
N PHE A 157 24.72 -9.80 1.22
CA PHE A 157 24.44 -8.44 1.63
C PHE A 157 22.96 -8.13 1.36
N ILE A 158 22.38 -7.28 2.21
CA ILE A 158 21.10 -6.65 1.93
C ILE A 158 21.31 -5.16 1.73
N VAL A 159 20.78 -4.64 0.62
CA VAL A 159 20.65 -3.19 0.40
C VAL A 159 19.18 -2.84 0.49
N ASN A 160 18.81 -2.15 1.57
CA ASN A 160 17.45 -1.70 1.82
C ASN A 160 17.23 -0.29 1.25
N TRP A 161 16.58 -0.21 0.10
CA TRP A 161 16.14 1.02 -0.56
C TRP A 161 14.83 1.52 0.06
N GLY A 162 14.93 2.21 1.20
CA GLY A 162 13.82 2.96 1.78
C GLY A 162 12.66 2.15 2.38
N LYS A 163 12.78 0.81 2.53
CA LYS A 163 11.74 0.02 3.21
C LYS A 163 11.80 0.28 4.72
N ASP A 164 10.64 0.54 5.33
CA ASP A 164 10.53 0.80 6.77
C ASP A 164 10.37 -0.53 7.53
N LEU A 165 11.48 -1.00 8.09
CA LEU A 165 11.58 -2.26 8.81
C LEU A 165 11.08 -2.15 10.26
N SER A 166 10.87 -0.94 10.79
CA SER A 166 10.45 -0.75 12.18
C SER A 166 8.93 -0.70 12.35
N ARG A 167 8.19 -0.29 11.31
CA ARG A 167 6.74 -0.03 11.43
C ARG A 167 5.84 -0.85 10.52
N SER A 168 6.23 -1.08 9.26
CA SER A 168 5.33 -1.61 8.22
C SER A 168 5.81 -2.85 7.49
N SER A 169 7.00 -3.36 7.78
CA SER A 169 7.55 -4.54 7.10
C SER A 169 8.16 -5.51 8.11
N ILE A 170 7.34 -5.89 9.09
CA ILE A 170 7.81 -6.57 10.29
C ILE A 170 8.33 -7.99 10.03
N HIS A 171 7.81 -8.71 9.02
CA HIS A 171 8.33 -10.02 8.64
C HIS A 171 9.61 -9.92 7.80
N THR A 172 9.68 -8.97 6.87
CA THR A 172 10.94 -8.62 6.20
C THR A 172 12.01 -8.25 7.22
N ALA A 173 11.65 -7.51 8.27
CA ALA A 173 12.57 -7.13 9.35
C ALA A 173 13.09 -8.34 10.15
N GLN A 174 12.28 -9.40 10.34
CA GLN A 174 12.77 -10.65 10.95
C GLN A 174 13.79 -11.35 10.05
N LEU A 175 13.56 -11.38 8.73
CA LEU A 175 14.50 -11.95 7.77
C LEU A 175 15.82 -11.16 7.76
N VAL A 176 15.75 -9.83 7.75
CA VAL A 176 16.94 -8.95 7.85
C VAL A 176 17.70 -9.21 9.16
N LYS A 177 17.00 -9.33 10.29
CA LYS A 177 17.62 -9.65 11.59
C LYS A 177 18.33 -11.00 11.57
N GLU A 178 17.71 -12.02 10.96
CA GLU A 178 18.29 -13.35 10.83
C GLU A 178 19.54 -13.36 9.92
N VAL A 179 19.49 -12.65 8.78
CA VAL A 179 20.63 -12.47 7.89
C VAL A 179 21.80 -11.80 8.62
N ARG A 180 21.54 -10.78 9.44
CA ARG A 180 22.56 -10.12 10.28
C ARG A 180 23.14 -11.04 11.35
N LYS A 181 22.32 -11.87 12.00
CA LYS A 181 22.80 -12.89 12.96
C LYS A 181 23.78 -13.88 12.32
N ARG A 182 23.65 -14.13 11.01
CA ARG A 182 24.58 -14.95 10.21
C ARG A 182 25.86 -14.21 9.79
N GLY A 183 26.11 -13.02 10.35
CA GLY A 183 27.29 -12.21 10.09
C GLY A 183 27.25 -11.43 8.78
N ARG A 184 26.09 -11.33 8.12
CA ARG A 184 25.90 -10.55 6.89
C ARG A 184 25.57 -9.10 7.21
N LYS A 185 25.88 -8.22 6.26
CA LYS A 185 25.76 -6.77 6.44
C LYS A 185 24.55 -6.22 5.72
N VAL A 186 23.99 -5.16 6.31
CA VAL A 186 22.81 -4.45 5.79
C VAL A 186 23.14 -2.98 5.64
N ILE A 187 22.92 -2.44 4.44
CA ILE A 187 23.00 -1.01 4.17
C ILE A 187 21.58 -0.51 3.91
N SER A 188 21.12 0.50 4.65
CA SER A 188 19.86 1.18 4.34
C SER A 188 20.11 2.51 3.66
N ILE A 189 19.42 2.75 2.56
CA ILE A 189 19.37 4.03 1.85
C ILE A 189 18.02 4.66 2.18
N SER A 190 18.03 5.82 2.83
CA SER A 190 16.80 6.44 3.37
C SER A 190 17.00 7.93 3.63
N PRO A 191 15.94 8.76 3.64
CA PRO A 191 16.03 10.11 4.17
C PRO A 191 16.42 10.19 5.65
N GLY A 192 16.54 9.07 6.36
CA GLY A 192 16.87 9.02 7.78
C GLY A 192 15.64 9.16 8.68
N GLY A 193 15.88 9.44 9.97
CA GLY A 193 14.84 9.51 10.99
C GLY A 193 14.83 8.30 11.93
N ASP A 194 13.64 7.90 12.39
CA ASP A 194 13.44 7.12 13.62
C ASP A 194 13.13 5.62 13.39
N GLY A 195 13.68 4.99 12.35
CA GLY A 195 13.25 3.63 11.95
C GLY A 195 14.34 2.61 11.66
N ASN A 196 15.15 2.84 10.63
CA ASN A 196 15.95 1.76 10.05
C ASN A 196 17.32 1.54 10.70
N ALA A 197 17.77 2.44 11.58
CA ALA A 197 19.11 2.36 12.18
C ALA A 197 19.31 1.04 12.95
N GLU A 198 18.32 0.55 13.70
CA GLU A 198 18.43 -0.70 14.46
C GLU A 198 18.60 -1.94 13.56
N PHE A 199 18.20 -1.86 12.29
CA PHE A 199 18.24 -2.95 11.31
C PHE A 199 19.44 -2.89 10.38
N SER A 200 20.28 -1.86 10.50
CA SER A 200 21.32 -1.56 9.52
C SER A 200 22.70 -1.55 10.16
N ASP A 201 23.71 -1.93 9.39
CA ASP A 201 25.11 -1.71 9.74
C ASP A 201 25.57 -0.32 9.28
N THR A 202 25.02 0.15 8.15
CA THR A 202 25.27 1.49 7.60
C THR A 202 23.95 2.12 7.15
N VAL A 203 23.77 3.42 7.40
CA VAL A 203 22.65 4.19 6.85
C VAL A 203 23.21 5.29 5.95
N ILE A 204 22.87 5.23 4.67
CA ILE A 204 23.17 6.27 3.68
C ILE A 204 21.98 7.21 3.63
N ARG A 205 22.21 8.46 3.97
CA ARG A 205 21.17 9.47 3.99
C ARG A 205 21.03 10.09 2.60
N ILE A 206 19.87 9.86 1.97
CA ILE A 206 19.57 10.35 0.62
C ILE A 206 18.53 11.48 0.65
N ARG A 207 18.59 12.39 -0.33
CA ARG A 207 17.47 13.28 -0.64
C ARG A 207 16.24 12.45 -1.04
N PRO A 208 15.04 12.68 -0.47
CA PRO A 208 13.86 11.88 -0.82
C PRO A 208 13.50 11.99 -2.29
N GLY A 209 13.18 10.85 -2.92
CA GLY A 209 12.69 10.80 -4.30
C GLY A 209 13.78 10.79 -5.37
N THR A 210 15.05 10.79 -4.98
CA THR A 210 16.20 10.91 -5.90
C THR A 210 17.06 9.65 -5.98
N ASP A 211 16.48 8.51 -5.62
CA ASP A 211 17.15 7.21 -5.60
C ASP A 211 17.68 6.79 -6.97
N ARG A 212 16.99 7.15 -8.07
CA ARG A 212 17.46 6.91 -9.44
C ARG A 212 18.82 7.53 -9.75
N PHE A 213 19.16 8.70 -9.19
CA PHE A 213 20.45 9.33 -9.44
C PHE A 213 21.58 8.57 -8.75
N LEU A 214 21.34 8.09 -7.52
CA LEU A 214 22.30 7.22 -6.82
C LEU A 214 22.47 5.89 -7.56
N ALA A 215 21.37 5.25 -7.97
CA ALA A 215 21.42 4.02 -8.75
C ALA A 215 22.15 4.22 -10.10
N ALA A 216 21.87 5.30 -10.84
CA ALA A 216 22.57 5.66 -12.06
C ALA A 216 24.08 5.90 -11.84
N ALA A 217 24.46 6.56 -10.73
CA ALA A 217 25.87 6.77 -10.38
C ALA A 217 26.58 5.44 -10.10
N ILE A 218 25.93 4.51 -9.38
CA ILE A 218 26.48 3.18 -9.13
C ILE A 218 26.63 2.42 -10.44
N ILE A 219 25.60 2.38 -11.28
CA ILE A 219 25.64 1.73 -12.60
C ILE A 219 26.80 2.30 -13.43
N ARG A 220 26.91 3.63 -13.54
CA ARG A 220 28.02 4.30 -14.24
C ARG A 220 29.38 3.79 -13.74
N LYS A 221 29.56 3.73 -12.43
CA LYS A 221 30.81 3.28 -11.80
C LYS A 221 31.12 1.82 -12.09
N LEU A 222 30.10 0.95 -12.11
CA LEU A 222 30.24 -0.45 -12.49
C LEU A 222 30.64 -0.60 -13.97
N LEU A 223 30.07 0.22 -14.86
CA LEU A 223 30.43 0.21 -16.29
C LEU A 223 31.88 0.64 -16.52
N VAL A 224 32.32 1.73 -15.88
CA VAL A 224 33.70 2.23 -15.99
C VAL A 224 34.71 1.22 -15.46
N ARG A 225 34.37 0.49 -14.38
CA ARG A 225 35.24 -0.53 -13.79
C ARG A 225 35.17 -1.90 -14.49
N GLY A 226 34.28 -2.07 -15.46
CA GLY A 226 34.07 -3.37 -16.13
C GLY A 226 33.42 -4.44 -15.23
N TYR A 227 32.65 -4.03 -14.22
CA TYR A 227 31.99 -4.92 -13.26
C TYR A 227 30.53 -5.24 -13.62
N ALA A 228 29.99 -4.65 -14.70
CA ALA A 228 28.65 -4.99 -15.15
C ALA A 228 28.59 -6.41 -15.74
N SER A 229 27.52 -7.14 -15.44
CA SER A 229 27.28 -8.51 -15.89
C SER A 229 27.08 -8.56 -17.41
N THR A 230 28.08 -9.07 -18.12
CA THR A 230 28.02 -9.31 -19.57
C THR A 230 26.83 -10.18 -19.97
N SER A 231 26.53 -11.24 -19.20
CA SER A 231 25.40 -12.13 -19.48
C SER A 231 24.06 -11.42 -19.34
N ALA A 232 23.93 -10.54 -18.34
CA ALA A 232 22.71 -9.74 -18.16
C ALA A 232 22.53 -8.75 -19.32
N ILE A 233 23.61 -8.09 -19.75
CA ILE A 233 23.59 -7.13 -20.88
C ILE A 233 23.03 -7.78 -22.15
N PHE A 234 23.47 -8.99 -22.50
CA PHE A 234 22.97 -9.72 -23.67
C PHE A 234 21.47 -10.05 -23.61
N LYS A 235 20.88 -10.01 -22.42
CA LYS A 235 19.46 -10.31 -22.15
C LYS A 235 18.62 -9.04 -22.02
N THR A 236 19.09 -7.91 -22.54
CA THR A 236 18.35 -6.64 -22.58
C THR A 236 17.97 -6.25 -24.02
N ALA A 237 16.90 -5.48 -24.19
CA ALA A 237 16.42 -5.07 -25.52
C ALA A 237 17.02 -3.73 -26.01
N ASN A 238 17.33 -2.81 -25.10
CA ASN A 238 17.70 -1.41 -25.39
C ASN A 238 19.04 -1.01 -24.75
N TRP A 239 20.01 -1.93 -24.73
CA TRP A 239 21.31 -1.74 -24.08
C TRP A 239 22.07 -0.49 -24.54
N ASP A 240 22.24 -0.31 -25.85
CA ASP A 240 23.11 0.74 -26.38
C ASP A 240 22.62 2.13 -26.00
N ALA A 241 21.31 2.37 -26.12
CA ALA A 241 20.67 3.62 -25.71
C ALA A 241 20.83 3.87 -24.20
N PHE A 242 20.63 2.84 -23.36
CA PHE A 242 20.84 2.96 -21.92
C PHE A 242 22.30 3.26 -21.55
N LYS A 243 23.24 2.59 -22.23
CA LYS A 243 24.67 2.82 -22.03
C LYS A 243 25.05 4.26 -22.37
N GLU A 244 24.56 4.80 -23.48
CA GLU A 244 24.76 6.20 -23.87
C GLU A 244 24.15 7.16 -22.85
N LEU A 245 22.92 6.89 -22.38
CA LEU A 245 22.25 7.66 -21.34
C LEU A 245 23.10 7.77 -20.07
N ILE A 246 23.63 6.65 -19.57
CA ILE A 246 24.51 6.62 -18.39
C ILE A 246 25.86 7.27 -18.68
N ALA A 247 26.41 7.07 -19.87
CA ALA A 247 27.70 7.65 -20.28
C ALA A 247 27.65 9.19 -20.31
N ALA A 248 26.50 9.77 -20.67
CA ALA A 248 26.26 11.21 -20.71
C ALA A 248 26.16 11.88 -19.33
N GLN A 249 25.93 11.12 -18.25
CA GLN A 249 25.80 11.68 -16.92
C GLN A 249 27.16 12.03 -16.29
N ASP A 250 27.20 13.14 -15.55
CA ASP A 250 28.32 13.51 -14.69
C ASP A 250 28.15 12.93 -13.28
N GLU A 251 29.17 12.20 -12.79
CA GLU A 251 29.12 11.52 -11.47
C GLU A 251 28.89 12.51 -10.33
N GLN A 252 29.56 13.67 -10.37
CA GLN A 252 29.39 14.67 -9.30
C GLN A 252 27.99 15.30 -9.32
N SER A 253 27.42 15.51 -10.51
CA SER A 253 26.04 16.00 -10.66
C SER A 253 25.04 15.01 -10.08
N LEU A 254 25.16 13.72 -10.40
CA LEU A 254 24.29 12.68 -9.83
C LEU A 254 24.36 12.64 -8.30
N LEU A 255 25.56 12.76 -7.73
CA LEU A 255 25.75 12.78 -6.27
C LEU A 255 25.17 14.05 -5.60
N ARG A 256 25.30 15.21 -6.25
CA ARG A 256 24.64 16.44 -5.81
C ARG A 256 23.11 16.33 -5.90
N ASP A 257 22.59 15.63 -6.89
CA ASP A 257 21.14 15.45 -7.05
C ASP A 257 20.54 14.46 -6.04
N CYS A 258 21.30 13.53 -5.49
CA CYS A 258 20.81 12.66 -4.42
C CYS A 258 21.26 13.05 -3.01
N ASP A 259 22.03 14.14 -2.88
CA ASP A 259 22.68 14.56 -1.63
C ASP A 259 23.51 13.42 -0.96
N CYS A 260 24.13 12.55 -1.77
CA CYS A 260 25.00 11.46 -1.30
C CYS A 260 26.49 11.77 -1.56
N SER A 261 27.37 11.17 -0.76
CA SER A 261 28.81 11.38 -0.86
C SER A 261 29.49 10.42 -1.84
N GLU A 262 30.70 10.77 -2.27
CA GLU A 262 31.55 9.85 -3.05
C GLU A 262 31.90 8.58 -2.24
N GLN A 263 31.98 8.69 -0.91
CA GLN A 263 32.19 7.55 -0.02
C GLN A 263 31.01 6.57 -0.09
N ASP A 264 29.78 7.08 -0.08
CA ASP A 264 28.56 6.27 -0.21
C ASP A 264 28.54 5.54 -1.55
N LEU A 265 28.87 6.25 -2.63
CA LEU A 265 28.97 5.67 -3.97
C LEU A 265 30.04 4.58 -4.05
N ASN A 266 31.23 4.83 -3.51
CA ASN A 266 32.31 3.85 -3.48
C ASN A 266 31.92 2.60 -2.68
N LEU A 267 31.26 2.77 -1.53
CA LEU A 267 30.75 1.67 -0.72
C LEU A 267 29.75 0.82 -1.52
N LEU A 268 28.73 1.45 -2.11
CA LEU A 268 27.69 0.74 -2.86
C LEU A 268 28.24 0.10 -4.15
N ALA A 269 29.11 0.78 -4.89
CA ALA A 269 29.75 0.21 -6.08
C ALA A 269 30.60 -1.02 -5.73
N ASN A 270 31.27 -1.03 -4.57
CA ASN A 270 32.00 -2.20 -4.11
C ASN A 270 31.05 -3.34 -3.71
N VAL A 271 29.93 -3.04 -3.04
CA VAL A 271 28.92 -4.04 -2.66
C VAL A 271 28.27 -4.68 -3.89
N TYR A 272 27.86 -3.87 -4.87
CA TYR A 272 27.20 -4.39 -6.06
C TYR A 272 28.17 -5.02 -7.07
N GLY A 273 29.39 -4.48 -7.22
CA GLY A 273 30.33 -4.89 -8.26
C GLY A 273 31.27 -6.03 -7.89
N ASN A 274 31.44 -6.34 -6.60
CA ASN A 274 32.32 -7.42 -6.18
C ASN A 274 31.56 -8.75 -6.16
N MET A 275 31.71 -9.55 -7.21
CA MET A 275 31.05 -10.86 -7.34
C MET A 275 31.59 -11.91 -6.36
N ASP A 276 32.76 -11.69 -5.75
CA ASP A 276 33.25 -12.50 -4.63
C ASP A 276 32.47 -12.20 -3.33
N LEU A 277 31.86 -11.01 -3.23
CA LEU A 277 30.80 -10.77 -2.26
C LEU A 277 29.57 -11.55 -2.75
N LYS A 278 29.16 -12.50 -1.90
CA LYS A 278 27.92 -13.28 -2.02
C LYS A 278 26.72 -12.41 -2.49
N PRO A 279 25.68 -13.01 -3.12
CA PRO A 279 24.56 -12.33 -3.75
C PRO A 279 23.98 -11.13 -2.97
N VAL A 280 23.60 -10.05 -3.67
CA VAL A 280 23.00 -8.86 -3.05
C VAL A 280 21.48 -8.89 -3.20
N ALA A 281 20.77 -8.94 -2.09
CA ALA A 281 19.32 -8.75 -2.05
C ALA A 281 18.99 -7.26 -1.94
N SER A 282 18.39 -6.69 -2.99
CA SER A 282 17.98 -5.28 -3.02
C SER A 282 16.50 -5.17 -2.66
N ILE A 283 16.20 -4.70 -1.45
CA ILE A 283 14.83 -4.57 -0.98
C ILE A 283 14.32 -3.17 -1.29
N ILE A 284 13.20 -3.04 -2.00
CA ILE A 284 12.60 -1.76 -2.39
C ILE A 284 11.41 -1.42 -1.49
N GLY A 285 11.44 -0.23 -0.92
CA GLY A 285 10.34 0.34 -0.13
C GLY A 285 9.32 1.08 -0.98
N TRP A 286 8.06 1.07 -0.56
CA TRP A 286 6.99 1.79 -1.26
C TRP A 286 7.03 3.32 -1.08
N GLY A 287 7.96 3.86 -0.31
CA GLY A 287 8.06 5.30 -0.10
C GLY A 287 8.54 6.03 -1.35
N MET A 288 9.59 5.52 -1.99
CA MET A 288 10.26 6.19 -3.11
C MET A 288 9.41 6.26 -4.39
N GLN A 289 8.47 5.34 -4.55
CA GLN A 289 7.52 5.39 -5.66
C GLN A 289 6.44 6.47 -5.49
N ARG A 290 6.28 7.07 -4.30
CA ARG A 290 5.26 8.11 -4.04
C ARG A 290 5.74 9.52 -4.44
N HIS A 291 6.72 9.59 -5.33
CA HIS A 291 7.26 10.81 -5.93
C HIS A 291 6.85 10.88 -7.41
N VAL A 292 6.83 12.07 -8.03
CA VAL A 292 6.44 12.21 -9.44
C VAL A 292 7.26 11.35 -10.40
N PHE A 293 8.53 11.06 -10.09
CA PHE A 293 9.41 10.11 -10.82
C PHE A 293 9.60 8.81 -10.05
N GLY A 294 8.53 8.34 -9.42
CA GLY A 294 8.55 7.22 -8.51
C GLY A 294 8.77 5.88 -9.19
N ALA A 295 8.21 5.68 -10.39
CA ALA A 295 8.44 4.48 -11.16
C ALA A 295 9.89 4.47 -11.68
N GLU A 296 10.38 5.60 -12.20
CA GLU A 296 11.78 5.76 -12.61
C GLU A 296 12.77 5.40 -11.49
N ASN A 297 12.51 5.80 -10.24
CA ASN A 297 13.30 5.36 -9.08
C ASN A 297 13.38 3.83 -8.98
N VAL A 298 12.24 3.14 -9.10
CA VAL A 298 12.20 1.67 -9.05
C VAL A 298 12.92 1.06 -10.25
N ARG A 299 12.73 1.60 -11.46
CA ARG A 299 13.34 1.08 -12.69
C ARG A 299 14.87 1.15 -12.66
N PHE A 300 15.45 2.25 -12.18
CA PHE A 300 16.90 2.35 -12.04
C PHE A 300 17.48 1.40 -10.98
N ILE A 301 16.75 1.11 -9.90
CA ILE A 301 17.18 0.12 -8.89
C ILE A 301 17.06 -1.30 -9.45
N ASN A 302 16.01 -1.60 -10.21
CA ASN A 302 15.87 -2.87 -10.95
C ASN A 302 17.05 -3.05 -11.93
N ALA A 303 17.35 -2.04 -12.73
CA ALA A 303 18.47 -2.04 -13.68
C ALA A 303 19.81 -2.22 -12.96
N LEU A 304 20.01 -1.57 -11.80
CA LEU A 304 21.19 -1.79 -10.97
C LEU A 304 21.31 -3.25 -10.53
N GLY A 305 20.24 -3.83 -9.97
CA GLY A 305 20.24 -5.24 -9.54
C GLY A 305 20.50 -6.22 -10.69
N LEU A 306 19.98 -5.94 -11.89
CA LEU A 306 20.22 -6.73 -13.09
C LEU A 306 21.67 -6.62 -13.57
N LEU A 307 22.13 -5.39 -13.81
CA LEU A 307 23.44 -5.13 -14.42
C LEU A 307 24.60 -5.46 -13.48
N SER A 308 24.36 -5.53 -12.17
CA SER A 308 25.33 -6.06 -11.20
C SER A 308 25.31 -7.59 -11.08
N GLY A 309 24.42 -8.29 -11.81
CA GLY A 309 24.39 -9.75 -11.87
C GLY A 309 23.74 -10.44 -10.67
N HIS A 310 22.91 -9.73 -9.91
CA HIS A 310 22.22 -10.29 -8.73
C HIS A 310 20.80 -10.78 -9.04
N VAL A 311 20.16 -10.34 -10.13
CA VAL A 311 18.88 -10.89 -10.62
C VAL A 311 19.07 -12.30 -11.16
N GLY A 312 18.10 -13.20 -10.92
CA GLY A 312 18.16 -14.60 -11.37
C GLY A 312 19.06 -15.49 -10.51
N ARG A 313 19.41 -15.06 -9.29
CA ARG A 313 20.36 -15.73 -8.40
C ARG A 313 19.77 -15.87 -7.00
N ALA A 314 19.92 -17.06 -6.40
CA ALA A 314 19.57 -17.31 -5.00
C ALA A 314 20.33 -16.36 -4.06
N GLY A 315 19.65 -15.80 -3.06
CA GLY A 315 20.13 -14.75 -2.16
C GLY A 315 20.26 -13.36 -2.78
N GLY A 316 20.04 -13.24 -4.10
CA GLY A 316 20.15 -12.00 -4.86
C GLY A 316 18.78 -11.42 -5.22
N GLY A 317 18.76 -10.57 -6.23
CA GLY A 317 17.53 -10.06 -6.83
C GLY A 317 17.04 -8.75 -6.23
N VAL A 318 15.86 -8.34 -6.70
CA VAL A 318 15.22 -7.08 -6.36
C VAL A 318 13.82 -7.36 -5.84
N TYR A 319 13.54 -6.98 -4.60
CA TYR A 319 12.34 -7.34 -3.85
C TYR A 319 11.46 -6.11 -3.65
N PHE A 320 10.41 -5.98 -4.46
CA PHE A 320 9.46 -4.87 -4.35
C PHE A 320 8.10 -5.32 -3.79
N ASN A 321 7.37 -6.14 -4.55
CA ASN A 321 6.01 -6.56 -4.24
C ASN A 321 5.66 -7.86 -4.98
N ILE A 322 4.71 -8.61 -4.44
CA ILE A 322 3.98 -9.69 -5.13
C ILE A 322 2.50 -9.31 -5.19
N SER A 323 1.77 -9.73 -6.23
CA SER A 323 0.32 -9.51 -6.28
C SER A 323 -0.42 -10.39 -5.28
N SER A 324 -1.22 -9.79 -4.40
CA SER A 324 -2.03 -10.51 -3.39
C SER A 324 -3.09 -11.43 -3.97
N GLY A 325 -3.44 -11.25 -5.24
CA GLY A 325 -4.48 -12.04 -5.91
C GLY A 325 -3.94 -13.05 -6.92
N ARG A 326 -2.61 -13.13 -7.14
CA ARG A 326 -2.06 -13.92 -8.25
C ARG A 326 -2.30 -15.43 -8.13
N ASN A 327 -2.60 -15.89 -6.91
CA ASN A 327 -2.87 -17.29 -6.63
C ASN A 327 -4.36 -17.60 -6.48
N LEU A 328 -5.25 -16.59 -6.56
CA LEU A 328 -6.68 -16.74 -6.33
C LEU A 328 -7.49 -16.48 -7.60
N ASN A 329 -8.37 -17.42 -7.95
CA ASN A 329 -9.31 -17.24 -9.05
C ASN A 329 -10.55 -16.48 -8.57
N THR A 330 -10.62 -15.21 -8.96
CA THR A 330 -11.68 -14.27 -8.60
C THR A 330 -12.50 -13.87 -9.82
N ASP A 331 -12.54 -14.75 -10.82
CA ASP A 331 -13.12 -14.45 -12.14
C ASP A 331 -14.62 -14.21 -12.10
N TRP A 332 -15.32 -14.83 -11.14
CA TRP A 332 -16.75 -14.58 -10.91
C TRP A 332 -17.08 -13.10 -10.74
N ALA A 333 -16.20 -12.33 -10.07
CA ALA A 333 -16.36 -10.90 -9.88
C ALA A 333 -15.65 -10.09 -10.97
N LYS A 334 -14.49 -10.56 -11.45
CA LYS A 334 -13.74 -9.85 -12.50
C LYS A 334 -14.55 -9.78 -13.81
N ASN A 335 -15.24 -10.86 -14.16
CA ASN A 335 -15.92 -11.01 -15.45
C ASN A 335 -17.41 -10.62 -15.39
N ALA A 336 -17.90 -10.14 -14.23
CA ALA A 336 -19.31 -9.80 -14.02
C ALA A 336 -19.85 -8.67 -14.93
N GLY A 337 -18.97 -7.81 -15.45
CA GLY A 337 -19.34 -6.75 -16.38
C GLY A 337 -18.25 -5.69 -16.54
N THR A 338 -18.47 -4.79 -17.49
CA THR A 338 -17.54 -3.69 -17.80
C THR A 338 -18.07 -2.38 -17.23
N PRO A 339 -17.25 -1.59 -16.50
CA PRO A 339 -17.69 -0.31 -15.96
C PRO A 339 -17.94 0.72 -17.07
N ALA A 340 -19.00 1.51 -16.95
CA ALA A 340 -19.35 2.55 -17.92
C ALA A 340 -18.33 3.70 -17.97
N ARG A 341 -17.64 3.97 -16.85
CA ARG A 341 -16.53 4.93 -16.77
C ARG A 341 -15.59 4.60 -15.62
N ARG A 342 -14.37 5.13 -15.68
CA ARG A 342 -13.36 5.00 -14.61
C ARG A 342 -12.82 6.37 -14.23
N LEU A 343 -12.97 6.74 -12.95
CA LEU A 343 -12.52 8.03 -12.40
C LEU A 343 -11.15 7.87 -11.73
N LEU A 344 -10.27 8.86 -11.89
CA LEU A 344 -8.93 8.81 -11.30
C LEU A 344 -8.97 8.94 -9.77
N LEU A 345 -8.59 7.87 -9.04
CA LEU A 345 -8.68 7.82 -7.59
C LEU A 345 -7.83 8.87 -6.85
N PRO A 346 -6.55 9.14 -7.23
CA PRO A 346 -5.78 10.22 -6.64
C PRO A 346 -6.41 11.62 -6.75
N ALA A 347 -7.28 11.86 -7.73
CA ALA A 347 -7.94 13.14 -7.99
C ALA A 347 -9.48 13.05 -7.86
N ILE A 348 -9.98 12.06 -7.11
CA ILE A 348 -11.37 11.61 -7.18
C ILE A 348 -12.40 12.72 -6.94
N GLY A 349 -12.14 13.67 -6.05
CA GLY A 349 -13.05 14.79 -5.81
C GLY A 349 -13.27 15.65 -7.05
N ARG A 350 -12.20 15.96 -7.80
CA ARG A 350 -12.31 16.73 -9.05
C ARG A 350 -13.02 15.92 -10.13
N GLU A 351 -12.69 14.65 -10.25
CA GLU A 351 -13.30 13.72 -11.21
C GLU A 351 -14.81 13.59 -10.99
N ILE A 352 -15.27 13.52 -9.73
CA ILE A 352 -16.69 13.48 -9.37
C ILE A 352 -17.37 14.81 -9.76
N LEU A 353 -16.78 15.95 -9.39
CA LEU A 353 -17.37 17.28 -9.64
C LEU A 353 -17.47 17.62 -11.13
N GLN A 354 -16.59 17.08 -11.96
CA GLN A 354 -16.55 17.33 -13.41
C GLN A 354 -17.26 16.24 -14.22
N ALA A 355 -17.78 15.20 -13.56
CA ALA A 355 -18.27 14.01 -14.23
C ALA A 355 -19.52 14.31 -15.08
N THR A 356 -19.52 13.85 -16.34
CA THR A 356 -20.67 13.92 -17.24
C THR A 356 -20.99 12.52 -17.79
N PRO A 357 -22.20 11.96 -17.59
CA PRO A 357 -23.28 12.48 -16.74
C PRO A 357 -22.85 12.58 -15.25
N PRO A 358 -23.50 13.41 -14.41
CA PRO A 358 -23.11 13.58 -13.02
C PRO A 358 -23.21 12.28 -12.22
N VAL A 359 -22.34 12.11 -11.21
CA VAL A 359 -22.51 11.06 -10.21
C VAL A 359 -23.73 11.39 -9.35
N LYS A 360 -24.71 10.48 -9.30
CA LYS A 360 -25.94 10.63 -8.49
C LYS A 360 -26.02 9.63 -7.35
N PHE A 361 -25.37 8.48 -7.50
CA PHE A 361 -25.28 7.46 -6.47
C PHE A 361 -23.83 7.11 -6.22
N LEU A 362 -23.41 7.08 -4.95
CA LEU A 362 -22.09 6.64 -4.53
C LEU A 362 -22.20 5.49 -3.53
N TRP A 363 -21.42 4.44 -3.77
CA TRP A 363 -21.15 3.37 -2.83
C TRP A 363 -19.68 3.38 -2.44
N ALA A 364 -19.39 3.40 -1.13
CA ALA A 364 -18.04 3.21 -0.62
C ALA A 364 -17.96 2.03 0.37
N ASP A 365 -17.06 1.09 0.11
CA ASP A 365 -16.74 -0.03 1.00
C ASP A 365 -15.22 -0.21 1.15
N GLY A 366 -14.81 -0.64 2.35
CA GLY A 366 -13.39 -0.86 2.67
C GLY A 366 -12.51 0.39 2.51
N SER A 367 -13.10 1.59 2.51
CA SER A 367 -12.42 2.82 2.11
C SER A 367 -12.92 4.06 2.87
N ASN A 368 -12.00 4.75 3.55
CA ASN A 368 -12.19 6.11 4.04
C ASN A 368 -11.63 7.10 3.00
N PHE A 369 -12.14 7.05 1.76
CA PHE A 369 -11.51 7.77 0.63
C PHE A 369 -11.43 9.28 0.85
N VAL A 370 -12.41 9.92 1.50
CA VAL A 370 -12.37 11.36 1.80
C VAL A 370 -11.13 11.70 2.60
N ASN A 371 -10.79 10.87 3.59
CA ASN A 371 -9.58 11.02 4.39
C ASN A 371 -8.32 10.64 3.61
N GLN A 372 -8.34 9.49 2.94
CA GLN A 372 -7.11 8.82 2.51
C GLN A 372 -6.57 9.33 1.17
N THR A 373 -7.41 9.91 0.32
CA THR A 373 -6.99 10.46 -0.98
C THR A 373 -6.42 11.89 -0.85
N PRO A 374 -5.48 12.32 -1.71
CA PRO A 374 -5.02 13.71 -1.74
C PRO A 374 -6.15 14.69 -2.00
N ASP A 375 -5.98 15.96 -1.63
CA ASP A 375 -7.01 16.99 -1.78
C ASP A 375 -8.31 16.67 -1.01
N ALA A 376 -8.16 16.12 0.21
CA ALA A 376 -9.27 15.62 1.04
C ALA A 376 -10.44 16.61 1.20
N ALA A 377 -10.17 17.93 1.23
CA ALA A 377 -11.21 18.95 1.28
C ALA A 377 -12.08 18.97 0.01
N THR A 378 -11.49 18.81 -1.17
CA THR A 378 -12.24 18.68 -2.43
C THR A 378 -13.00 17.36 -2.48
N ASN A 379 -12.43 16.28 -1.95
CA ASN A 379 -13.10 14.97 -1.90
C ASN A 379 -14.34 15.01 -1.00
N ALA A 380 -14.25 15.71 0.14
CA ALA A 380 -15.39 15.98 1.01
C ALA A 380 -16.48 16.76 0.27
N ALA A 381 -16.14 17.90 -0.34
CA ALA A 381 -17.10 18.72 -1.09
C ALA A 381 -17.75 17.95 -2.26
N ALA A 382 -16.97 17.12 -2.95
CA ALA A 382 -17.46 16.27 -4.04
C ALA A 382 -18.44 15.21 -3.53
N MET A 383 -18.14 14.56 -2.41
CA MET A 383 -19.05 13.60 -1.80
C MET A 383 -20.34 14.28 -1.33
N ASP A 384 -20.25 15.47 -0.72
CA ASP A 384 -21.41 16.22 -0.22
C ASP A 384 -22.35 16.69 -1.36
N ALA A 385 -21.85 16.79 -2.59
CA ALA A 385 -22.63 17.19 -3.77
C ALA A 385 -23.43 16.03 -4.43
N ILE A 386 -23.22 14.78 -4.02
CA ILE A 386 -23.88 13.61 -4.62
C ILE A 386 -25.26 13.38 -3.99
N ASP A 387 -26.27 13.07 -4.80
CA ASP A 387 -27.66 12.92 -4.35
C ASP A 387 -27.85 11.82 -3.29
N PHE A 388 -27.29 10.62 -3.51
CA PHE A 388 -27.46 9.47 -2.62
C PHE A 388 -26.16 8.70 -2.37
N LYS A 389 -25.80 8.47 -1.11
CA LYS A 389 -24.47 8.01 -0.68
C LYS A 389 -24.63 6.88 0.33
N VAL A 390 -24.03 5.73 0.05
CA VAL A 390 -23.99 4.56 0.94
C VAL A 390 -22.56 4.26 1.32
N VAL A 391 -22.33 4.04 2.60
CA VAL A 391 -21.01 3.69 3.14
C VAL A 391 -21.12 2.41 3.96
N VAL A 392 -20.29 1.43 3.65
CA VAL A 392 -20.12 0.22 4.46
C VAL A 392 -18.90 0.43 5.35
N ASP A 393 -19.13 0.69 6.63
CA ASP A 393 -18.09 0.97 7.61
C ASP A 393 -18.57 0.59 9.01
N GLY A 394 -17.63 0.23 9.89
CA GLY A 394 -17.90 -0.03 11.29
C GLY A 394 -17.66 1.19 12.18
N TYR A 395 -17.21 2.32 11.64
CA TYR A 395 -16.89 3.53 12.41
C TYR A 395 -17.39 4.78 11.70
N MET A 396 -17.61 5.86 12.46
CA MET A 396 -18.05 7.16 11.94
C MET A 396 -16.88 7.95 11.33
N THR A 397 -16.28 7.39 10.27
CA THR A 397 -15.15 7.97 9.54
C THR A 397 -15.51 9.27 8.78
N ASP A 398 -14.50 9.97 8.25
CA ASP A 398 -14.70 11.16 7.42
C ASP A 398 -15.58 10.87 6.19
N THR A 399 -15.49 9.67 5.61
CA THR A 399 -16.40 9.21 4.57
C THR A 399 -17.78 8.87 5.13
N ALA A 400 -17.88 8.08 6.20
CA ALA A 400 -19.16 7.62 6.75
C ALA A 400 -20.07 8.77 7.21
N MET A 401 -19.50 9.81 7.83
CA MET A 401 -20.30 10.96 8.33
C MET A 401 -21.04 11.74 7.23
N ARG A 402 -20.64 11.55 5.96
CA ARG A 402 -21.24 12.17 4.76
C ARG A 402 -22.28 11.28 4.07
N ALA A 403 -22.42 10.03 4.51
CA ALA A 403 -23.39 9.12 3.93
C ALA A 403 -24.85 9.52 4.23
N ASP A 404 -25.76 9.01 3.40
CA ASP A 404 -27.19 8.97 3.69
C ASP A 404 -27.57 7.66 4.40
N ILE A 405 -26.86 6.57 4.09
CA ILE A 405 -26.99 5.28 4.76
C ILE A 405 -25.60 4.75 5.12
N ILE A 406 -25.43 4.32 6.37
CA ILE A 406 -24.26 3.57 6.84
C ILE A 406 -24.69 2.13 7.14
N LEU A 407 -23.99 1.16 6.56
CA LEU A 407 -24.23 -0.26 6.78
C LEU A 407 -23.07 -0.84 7.61
N PRO A 408 -23.32 -1.37 8.82
CA PRO A 408 -22.27 -1.94 9.66
C PRO A 408 -21.76 -3.27 9.08
N CYS A 409 -20.45 -3.37 8.90
CA CYS A 409 -19.80 -4.59 8.41
C CYS A 409 -19.17 -5.45 9.52
N ALA A 410 -19.11 -6.76 9.25
CA ALA A 410 -18.24 -7.68 9.96
C ALA A 410 -16.77 -7.24 9.80
N MET A 411 -15.98 -7.33 10.84
CA MET A 411 -14.56 -6.98 10.88
C MET A 411 -13.68 -8.22 10.84
N ASN A 412 -12.37 -8.04 11.00
CA ASN A 412 -11.41 -9.12 11.03
C ASN A 412 -11.81 -10.19 12.07
N HIS A 413 -11.78 -11.47 11.69
CA HIS A 413 -12.23 -12.63 12.49
C HIS A 413 -13.74 -12.73 12.77
N GLU A 414 -14.60 -11.83 12.26
CA GLU A 414 -16.07 -11.99 12.29
C GLU A 414 -16.64 -12.56 10.98
N ARG A 415 -15.77 -12.83 10.01
CA ARG A 415 -16.11 -13.29 8.67
C ARG A 415 -15.14 -14.35 8.19
N GLU A 416 -15.67 -15.23 7.35
CA GLU A 416 -14.90 -16.23 6.63
C GLU A 416 -14.27 -15.58 5.39
N GLU A 417 -13.02 -15.90 5.06
CA GLU A 417 -12.37 -15.37 3.87
C GLU A 417 -11.19 -16.21 3.39
N ILE A 418 -10.89 -16.16 2.08
CA ILE A 418 -9.63 -16.66 1.52
C ILE A 418 -8.87 -15.50 0.90
N LEU A 419 -7.62 -15.28 1.34
CA LEU A 419 -6.81 -14.14 0.92
C LEU A 419 -5.36 -14.51 0.67
N GLY A 420 -4.73 -13.84 -0.31
CA GLY A 420 -3.30 -13.94 -0.55
C GLY A 420 -2.51 -12.81 0.11
N SER A 421 -1.19 -12.88 -0.02
CA SER A 421 -0.22 -11.94 0.53
C SER A 421 0.42 -11.10 -0.58
N CYS A 422 0.77 -9.83 -0.29
CA CYS A 422 1.60 -9.03 -1.19
C CYS A 422 3.11 -9.21 -0.94
N LEU A 423 3.49 -10.08 -0.02
CA LEU A 423 4.88 -10.33 0.37
C LEU A 423 5.32 -11.75 0.02
N HIS A 424 4.46 -12.75 0.19
CA HIS A 424 4.80 -14.17 -0.03
C HIS A 424 3.76 -14.89 -0.88
N ASN A 425 4.09 -16.09 -1.36
CA ASN A 425 3.24 -16.87 -2.27
C ASN A 425 2.09 -17.64 -1.60
N GLY A 426 2.03 -17.70 -0.27
CA GLY A 426 0.94 -18.38 0.44
C GLY A 426 -0.44 -17.73 0.28
N VAL A 427 -1.47 -18.57 0.28
CA VAL A 427 -2.88 -18.20 0.51
C VAL A 427 -3.29 -18.61 1.92
N GLN A 428 -4.16 -17.83 2.52
CA GLN A 428 -4.58 -17.95 3.91
C GLN A 428 -6.09 -18.15 3.98
N TYR A 429 -6.53 -18.85 5.01
CA TYR A 429 -7.92 -18.94 5.41
C TYR A 429 -8.15 -18.12 6.68
N SER A 430 -9.02 -17.13 6.58
CA SER A 430 -9.53 -16.37 7.72
C SER A 430 -10.85 -16.99 8.16
N ALA A 431 -10.86 -17.64 9.32
CA ALA A 431 -12.08 -18.18 9.91
C ALA A 431 -12.93 -17.07 10.56
N ALA A 432 -14.26 -17.21 10.47
CA ALA A 432 -15.22 -16.49 11.31
C ALA A 432 -15.19 -17.05 12.74
N VAL A 433 -14.36 -16.45 13.60
CA VAL A 433 -14.16 -16.87 14.99
C VAL A 433 -15.19 -16.24 15.92
N PHE A 434 -15.56 -14.99 15.65
CA PHE A 434 -16.55 -14.24 16.41
C PHE A 434 -17.84 -14.11 15.59
N ALA A 435 -18.98 -14.08 16.27
CA ALA A 435 -20.21 -13.61 15.63
C ALA A 435 -20.08 -12.11 15.35
N PRO A 436 -20.58 -11.60 14.21
CA PRO A 436 -20.65 -10.17 13.96
C PRO A 436 -21.34 -9.41 15.10
N ALA A 437 -20.74 -8.31 15.55
CA ALA A 437 -21.28 -7.52 16.65
C ALA A 437 -22.61 -6.83 16.30
N GLY A 438 -23.61 -6.98 17.18
CA GLY A 438 -24.95 -6.41 16.99
C GLY A 438 -25.63 -6.92 15.72
N GLU A 439 -25.98 -6.00 14.82
CA GLU A 439 -26.58 -6.30 13.52
C GLU A 439 -25.58 -6.17 12.36
N ALA A 440 -24.28 -6.12 12.64
CA ALA A 440 -23.26 -6.08 11.59
C ALA A 440 -23.37 -7.32 10.68
N ARG A 441 -23.18 -7.13 9.38
CA ARG A 441 -23.25 -8.22 8.38
C ARG A 441 -21.94 -8.38 7.63
N HIS A 442 -21.67 -9.58 7.15
CA HIS A 442 -20.60 -9.79 6.19
C HIS A 442 -20.91 -9.04 4.89
N ASP A 443 -19.94 -8.33 4.34
CA ASP A 443 -20.09 -7.57 3.10
C ASP A 443 -20.64 -8.42 1.94
N PHE A 444 -20.19 -9.67 1.77
CA PHE A 444 -20.77 -10.61 0.80
C PHE A 444 -22.28 -10.74 0.95
N ASP A 445 -22.79 -10.91 2.17
CA ASP A 445 -24.22 -11.04 2.44
C ASP A 445 -24.98 -9.73 2.19
N ILE A 446 -24.35 -8.57 2.41
CA ILE A 446 -24.94 -7.27 2.06
C ILE A 446 -25.10 -7.16 0.54
N MET A 447 -24.05 -7.53 -0.22
CA MET A 447 -24.06 -7.39 -1.67
C MET A 447 -25.01 -8.38 -2.35
N THR A 448 -25.06 -9.63 -1.89
CA THR A 448 -25.94 -10.65 -2.49
C THR A 448 -27.43 -10.38 -2.22
N ASP A 449 -27.76 -9.80 -1.06
CA ASP A 449 -29.12 -9.34 -0.73
C ASP A 449 -29.56 -8.19 -1.66
N ILE A 450 -28.69 -7.20 -1.87
CA ILE A 450 -28.94 -6.13 -2.85
C ILE A 450 -29.04 -6.70 -4.27
N ALA A 451 -28.17 -7.64 -4.64
CA ALA A 451 -28.22 -8.31 -5.94
C ALA A 451 -29.56 -9.00 -6.16
N ALA A 452 -30.07 -9.74 -5.16
CA ALA A 452 -31.37 -10.40 -5.22
C ALA A 452 -32.52 -9.40 -5.42
N ARG A 453 -32.54 -8.28 -4.69
CA ARG A 453 -33.54 -7.21 -4.86
C ARG A 453 -33.49 -6.56 -6.24
N LEU A 454 -32.32 -6.57 -6.88
CA LEU A 454 -32.12 -6.06 -8.23
C LEU A 454 -32.37 -7.11 -9.33
N GLY A 455 -32.67 -8.36 -8.96
CA GLY A 455 -32.84 -9.47 -9.89
C GLY A 455 -31.52 -9.95 -10.52
N ILE A 456 -30.39 -9.74 -9.85
CA ILE A 456 -29.06 -10.18 -10.27
C ILE A 456 -28.73 -11.47 -9.51
N ALA A 457 -28.55 -12.58 -10.24
CA ALA A 457 -28.16 -13.85 -9.64
C ALA A 457 -26.70 -13.81 -9.18
N ALA A 458 -26.46 -13.92 -7.87
CA ALA A 458 -25.13 -14.00 -7.30
C ALA A 458 -24.74 -15.47 -7.03
N PRO A 459 -23.45 -15.82 -7.10
CA PRO A 459 -22.98 -17.15 -6.72
C PRO A 459 -23.15 -17.39 -5.22
N THR A 460 -23.13 -18.65 -4.80
CA THR A 460 -23.12 -18.98 -3.37
C THR A 460 -21.74 -18.72 -2.77
N ARG A 461 -21.67 -18.54 -1.44
CA ARG A 461 -20.40 -18.41 -0.71
C ARG A 461 -19.47 -19.59 -0.96
N GLU A 462 -20.02 -20.81 -0.93
CA GLU A 462 -19.22 -22.03 -1.09
C GLU A 462 -18.62 -22.13 -2.50
N ASP A 463 -19.40 -21.78 -3.53
CA ASP A 463 -18.91 -21.76 -4.92
C ASP A 463 -17.78 -20.76 -5.10
N VAL A 464 -17.91 -19.55 -4.53
CA VAL A 464 -16.87 -18.53 -4.59
C VAL A 464 -15.58 -19.00 -3.90
N LEU A 465 -15.68 -19.61 -2.72
CA LEU A 465 -14.51 -20.09 -1.99
C LEU A 465 -13.84 -21.27 -2.69
N ARG A 466 -14.60 -22.19 -3.30
CA ARG A 466 -14.05 -23.29 -4.10
C ARG A 466 -13.38 -22.76 -5.36
N GLN A 467 -14.05 -21.86 -6.08
CA GLN A 467 -13.47 -21.24 -7.27
C GLN A 467 -12.19 -20.48 -6.93
N ALA A 468 -12.11 -19.80 -5.77
CA ALA A 468 -10.90 -19.09 -5.36
C ALA A 468 -9.64 -19.96 -5.35
N LEU A 469 -9.79 -21.28 -5.12
CA LEU A 469 -8.70 -22.26 -5.08
C LEU A 469 -8.46 -22.97 -6.42
N ASP A 470 -9.32 -22.74 -7.43
CA ASP A 470 -9.12 -23.21 -8.80
C ASP A 470 -8.03 -22.38 -9.50
N SER A 471 -6.78 -22.72 -9.16
CA SER A 471 -5.57 -22.02 -9.57
C SER A 471 -4.49 -23.04 -9.93
N PRO A 472 -3.74 -22.84 -11.03
CA PRO A 472 -2.68 -23.78 -11.43
C PRO A 472 -1.53 -23.86 -10.42
N TYR A 473 -1.46 -22.93 -9.47
CA TYR A 473 -0.41 -22.87 -8.45
C TYR A 473 -0.86 -23.45 -7.09
N LEU A 474 -2.10 -23.90 -6.95
CA LEU A 474 -2.64 -24.41 -5.70
C LEU A 474 -3.10 -25.86 -5.84
N SER A 475 -2.63 -26.69 -4.91
CA SER A 475 -3.03 -28.10 -4.79
C SER A 475 -3.64 -28.32 -3.41
N VAL A 476 -4.82 -27.73 -3.17
CA VAL A 476 -5.53 -27.81 -1.88
C VAL A 476 -7.04 -27.72 -2.08
N SER A 477 -7.80 -28.57 -1.38
CA SER A 477 -9.26 -28.44 -1.30
C SER A 477 -9.68 -27.36 -0.28
N LEU A 478 -10.92 -26.89 -0.39
CA LEU A 478 -11.47 -25.92 0.56
C LEU A 478 -11.51 -26.50 1.99
N GLU A 479 -11.84 -27.78 2.13
CA GLU A 479 -11.88 -28.51 3.39
C GLU A 479 -10.50 -28.59 4.05
N GLU A 480 -9.47 -28.96 3.28
CA GLU A 480 -8.09 -29.00 3.76
C GLU A 480 -7.61 -27.60 4.15
N LEU A 481 -7.95 -26.58 3.37
CA LEU A 481 -7.57 -25.20 3.67
C LEU A 481 -8.26 -24.70 4.95
N ARG A 482 -9.56 -25.00 5.15
CA ARG A 482 -10.29 -24.69 6.39
C ARG A 482 -9.66 -25.37 7.61
N ALA A 483 -9.20 -26.61 7.46
CA ALA A 483 -8.57 -27.36 8.54
C ALA A 483 -7.15 -26.89 8.86
N LYS A 484 -6.33 -26.63 7.83
CA LYS A 484 -4.91 -26.25 7.97
C LYS A 484 -4.71 -24.75 8.20
N GLY A 485 -5.61 -23.93 7.67
CA GLY A 485 -5.58 -22.47 7.74
C GLY A 485 -4.76 -21.77 6.65
N PHE A 486 -3.93 -22.50 5.89
CA PHE A 486 -3.09 -21.92 4.84
C PHE A 486 -2.60 -22.96 3.82
N ALA A 487 -2.22 -22.49 2.63
CA ALA A 487 -1.54 -23.28 1.61
C ALA A 487 -0.47 -22.42 0.92
N MET A 488 0.68 -23.03 0.61
CA MET A 488 1.72 -22.36 -0.17
C MET A 488 1.49 -22.62 -1.64
N ALA A 489 1.48 -21.57 -2.45
CA ALA A 489 1.40 -21.71 -3.90
C ALA A 489 2.75 -22.17 -4.47
N ASP A 490 2.70 -23.02 -5.49
CA ASP A 490 3.86 -23.56 -6.19
C ASP A 490 4.42 -22.53 -7.17
N HIS A 491 5.39 -21.73 -6.71
CA HIS A 491 6.16 -20.79 -7.53
C HIS A 491 7.65 -21.11 -7.39
N PRO A 492 8.47 -20.88 -8.44
CA PRO A 492 9.92 -20.97 -8.33
C PRO A 492 10.46 -20.11 -7.17
N ALA A 493 11.42 -20.65 -6.42
CA ALA A 493 12.03 -19.94 -5.30
C ALA A 493 12.91 -18.76 -5.76
N VAL A 494 13.52 -18.87 -6.94
CA VAL A 494 14.33 -17.82 -7.57
C VAL A 494 13.59 -17.34 -8.81
N ALA A 495 13.28 -16.06 -8.87
CA ALA A 495 12.67 -15.46 -10.04
C ALA A 495 13.75 -15.14 -11.08
N TRP A 496 13.38 -15.22 -12.36
CA TRP A 496 14.24 -14.81 -13.48
C TRP A 496 15.54 -15.61 -13.60
N GLU A 497 15.56 -16.87 -13.18
CA GLU A 497 16.68 -17.78 -13.44
C GLU A 497 17.02 -17.78 -14.94
N ASN A 498 18.31 -17.85 -15.27
CA ASN A 498 18.83 -17.77 -16.65
C ASN A 498 18.47 -16.47 -17.42
N TYR A 499 17.99 -15.44 -16.71
CA TYR A 499 17.49 -14.19 -17.29
C TYR A 499 16.32 -14.40 -18.26
N ASP A 500 15.42 -15.33 -17.91
CA ASP A 500 14.21 -15.60 -18.69
C ASP A 500 13.08 -14.66 -18.24
N PHE A 501 13.05 -13.46 -18.82
CA PHE A 501 12.08 -12.42 -18.48
C PHE A 501 10.72 -12.65 -19.16
N ALA A 502 9.63 -12.17 -18.55
CA ALA A 502 8.26 -12.44 -18.98
C ALA A 502 7.80 -11.65 -20.22
N HIS A 503 8.66 -10.80 -20.78
CA HIS A 503 8.41 -10.19 -22.08
C HIS A 503 8.37 -11.25 -23.19
N PRO A 504 7.58 -11.07 -24.27
CA PRO A 504 7.48 -12.06 -25.35
C PRO A 504 8.81 -12.45 -26.01
N ASP A 505 9.82 -11.57 -25.99
CA ASP A 505 11.17 -11.83 -26.52
C ASP A 505 12.17 -12.32 -25.46
N GLY A 506 11.73 -12.52 -24.22
CA GLY A 506 12.56 -12.97 -23.10
C GLY A 506 13.57 -11.94 -22.60
N LYS A 507 13.48 -10.67 -23.00
CA LYS A 507 14.49 -9.64 -22.68
C LYS A 507 13.99 -8.61 -21.68
N TYR A 508 14.89 -8.11 -20.84
CA TYR A 508 14.64 -6.99 -19.92
C TYR A 508 14.60 -5.65 -20.65
N ARG A 509 13.79 -4.70 -20.16
CA ARG A 509 13.69 -3.32 -20.68
C ARG A 509 14.34 -2.31 -19.73
N LEU A 510 15.48 -1.75 -20.13
CA LEU A 510 16.18 -0.73 -19.34
C LEU A 510 15.44 0.63 -19.37
N PRO A 511 15.66 1.50 -18.37
CA PRO A 511 15.19 2.88 -18.42
C PRO A 511 15.67 3.61 -19.69
N GLU A 512 14.84 4.50 -20.24
CA GLU A 512 15.18 5.24 -21.48
C GLU A 512 15.49 6.71 -21.24
N ALA A 513 15.19 7.19 -20.03
CA ALA A 513 15.42 8.57 -19.63
C ALA A 513 15.84 8.62 -18.15
N LEU A 514 16.57 9.68 -17.80
CA LEU A 514 16.85 10.08 -16.43
C LEU A 514 16.38 11.52 -16.27
N HIS A 515 15.18 11.73 -15.76
CA HIS A 515 14.58 13.06 -15.63
C HIS A 515 15.18 13.82 -14.45
N THR A 516 15.36 15.13 -14.60
CA THR A 516 15.76 16.02 -13.49
C THR A 516 14.63 16.20 -12.48
N GLU A 517 14.95 16.47 -11.21
CA GLU A 517 13.93 16.80 -10.21
C GLU A 517 13.20 18.11 -10.55
N PRO A 518 11.88 18.21 -10.27
CA PRO A 518 11.17 19.47 -10.37
C PRO A 518 11.75 20.52 -9.42
N PRO A 519 11.69 21.82 -9.76
CA PRO A 519 12.19 22.87 -8.89
C PRO A 519 11.38 22.93 -7.59
N VAL A 520 12.08 23.22 -6.48
CA VAL A 520 11.46 23.46 -5.18
C VAL A 520 10.57 24.70 -5.26
N PRO A 521 9.29 24.63 -4.86
CA PRO A 521 8.41 25.80 -4.84
C PRO A 521 8.94 26.90 -3.92
N GLN A 522 8.88 28.14 -4.40
CA GLN A 522 9.32 29.30 -3.62
C GLN A 522 8.58 29.38 -2.28
N GLY A 523 9.32 29.49 -1.18
CA GLY A 523 8.78 29.61 0.17
C GLY A 523 8.38 28.29 0.84
N PHE A 524 8.49 27.14 0.17
CA PHE A 524 8.16 25.82 0.73
C PHE A 524 9.36 24.86 0.64
N PRO A 525 10.41 25.05 1.47
CA PRO A 525 11.69 24.35 1.30
C PRO A 525 11.69 22.89 1.76
N LEU A 526 10.66 22.44 2.48
CA LEU A 526 10.60 21.10 3.07
C LEU A 526 9.79 20.15 2.20
N GLN A 527 10.35 18.99 1.89
CA GLN A 527 9.60 17.86 1.34
C GLN A 527 8.78 17.21 2.46
N LEU A 528 7.46 17.16 2.30
CA LEU A 528 6.55 16.56 3.27
C LEU A 528 6.41 15.04 3.01
N LEU A 529 6.77 14.24 4.00
CA LEU A 529 6.66 12.79 3.98
C LEU A 529 5.54 12.34 4.95
N SER A 530 4.41 11.88 4.40
CA SER A 530 3.26 11.38 5.18
C SER A 530 3.40 9.87 5.48
N LEU A 531 4.32 9.54 6.40
CA LEU A 531 4.72 8.17 6.70
C LEU A 531 3.68 7.39 7.52
N VAL A 532 3.76 6.06 7.46
CA VAL A 532 2.90 5.14 8.21
C VAL A 532 3.05 5.29 9.74
N HIS A 533 1.95 5.02 10.46
CA HIS A 533 1.94 4.92 11.92
C HIS A 533 2.35 3.51 12.38
N ARG A 534 3.01 3.40 13.54
CA ARG A 534 3.40 2.10 14.12
C ARG A 534 2.18 1.31 14.59
N ASP A 535 1.32 1.98 15.33
CA ASP A 535 0.24 1.36 16.11
C ASP A 535 -1.11 1.28 15.39
N PHE A 536 -1.28 2.02 14.30
CA PHE A 536 -2.54 2.11 13.57
C PHE A 536 -2.31 1.87 12.08
N LEU A 537 -3.26 1.22 11.44
CA LEU A 537 -3.20 0.94 10.02
C LEU A 537 -4.05 1.96 9.26
N HIS A 538 -3.42 2.76 8.39
CA HIS A 538 -4.10 3.83 7.65
C HIS A 538 -4.97 4.69 8.58
N SER A 539 -6.24 4.91 8.25
CA SER A 539 -7.18 5.66 9.08
C SER A 539 -7.87 4.82 10.18
N GLN A 540 -7.39 3.62 10.51
CA GLN A 540 -7.96 2.77 11.57
C GLN A 540 -7.46 3.18 12.97
N MET A 541 -7.50 4.48 13.25
CA MET A 541 -7.14 5.07 14.53
C MET A 541 -8.41 5.35 15.33
N PRO A 542 -8.50 4.96 16.62
CA PRO A 542 -9.65 5.29 17.48
C PRO A 542 -9.90 6.79 17.58
N GLU A 543 -11.13 7.22 17.85
CA GLU A 543 -11.42 8.66 18.00
C GLU A 543 -10.73 9.25 19.24
N VAL A 544 -10.74 8.50 20.36
CA VAL A 544 -10.19 8.92 21.66
C VAL A 544 -8.69 9.26 21.69
N VAL A 545 -7.93 8.98 20.63
CA VAL A 545 -6.49 9.30 20.54
C VAL A 545 -6.19 10.46 19.60
N GLN A 546 -7.22 11.20 19.17
CA GLN A 546 -7.11 12.22 18.12
C GLN A 546 -7.37 13.66 18.60
N ASP A 547 -7.41 13.91 19.91
CA ASP A 547 -7.73 15.24 20.46
C ASP A 547 -6.58 16.26 20.37
N ALA A 548 -5.35 15.80 20.14
CA ALA A 548 -4.18 16.66 20.02
C ALA A 548 -3.76 16.86 18.56
N PRO A 549 -3.21 18.05 18.19
CA PRO A 549 -2.61 18.27 16.88
C PRO A 549 -1.53 17.23 16.56
N PRO A 550 -1.39 16.83 15.27
CA PRO A 550 -0.41 15.82 14.91
C PRO A 550 1.00 16.39 15.04
N THR A 551 1.95 15.49 15.29
CA THR A 551 3.37 15.86 15.36
C THR A 551 3.98 15.87 13.96
N VAL A 552 4.78 16.90 13.68
CA VAL A 552 5.70 17.01 12.54
C VAL A 552 7.13 16.93 13.05
N TRP A 553 7.92 16.04 12.45
CA TRP A 553 9.35 15.91 12.76
C TRP A 553 10.19 16.56 11.68
N VAL A 554 11.16 17.38 12.07
CA VAL A 554 12.15 18.00 11.19
C VAL A 554 13.57 17.72 11.68
N ASN A 555 14.57 17.94 10.83
CA ASN A 555 15.96 17.84 11.28
C ASN A 555 16.29 18.88 12.36
N ILE A 556 17.10 18.51 13.36
CA ILE A 556 17.53 19.42 14.44
C ILE A 556 18.28 20.67 13.93
N GLY A 557 19.00 20.54 12.82
CA GLY A 557 19.71 21.63 12.15
C GLY A 557 18.84 22.45 11.20
N ASN A 558 17.53 22.21 11.12
CA ASN A 558 16.65 22.94 10.23
C ASN A 558 16.55 24.42 10.66
N PRO A 559 16.90 25.39 9.79
CA PRO A 559 16.88 26.82 10.14
C PRO A 559 15.52 27.33 10.63
N VAL A 560 14.41 26.71 10.21
CA VAL A 560 13.05 27.10 10.61
C VAL A 560 12.85 27.01 12.12
N LEU A 561 13.56 26.12 12.81
CA LEU A 561 13.45 25.96 14.26
C LEU A 561 13.89 27.22 15.03
N ARG A 562 14.74 28.07 14.43
CA ARG A 562 15.20 29.32 15.06
C ARG A 562 14.20 30.47 14.91
N THR A 563 13.24 30.34 14.01
CA THR A 563 12.25 31.38 13.69
C THR A 563 10.88 31.11 14.30
N LEU A 564 10.62 29.88 14.78
CA LEU A 564 9.34 29.50 15.35
C LEU A 564 9.19 30.00 16.80
N ASP A 565 8.03 30.57 17.11
CA ASP A 565 7.65 30.95 18.48
C ASP A 565 6.88 29.80 19.14
N ASN A 566 7.55 28.98 19.95
CA ASN A 566 6.93 27.82 20.62
C ASN A 566 5.81 28.19 21.63
N THR A 567 5.56 29.48 21.89
CA THR A 567 4.44 29.94 22.73
C THR A 567 3.12 30.10 21.95
N ARG A 568 3.18 30.04 20.61
CA ARG A 568 2.02 30.17 19.72
C ARG A 568 1.76 28.86 18.96
N PRO A 569 0.52 28.60 18.52
CA PRO A 569 0.24 27.47 17.64
C PRO A 569 1.14 27.50 16.40
N ILE A 570 1.83 26.39 16.13
CA ILE A 570 2.65 26.20 14.94
C ILE A 570 1.81 25.57 13.84
N TYR A 571 2.00 26.01 12.60
CA TYR A 571 1.29 25.48 11.45
C TYR A 571 2.23 24.83 10.45
N LEU A 572 1.81 23.66 9.94
CA LEU A 572 2.35 23.09 8.71
C LEU A 572 1.56 23.66 7.54
N ALA A 573 2.23 24.37 6.64
CA ALA A 573 1.61 25.07 5.52
C ALA A 573 2.12 24.57 4.17
N THR A 574 1.21 24.46 3.21
CA THR A 574 1.46 24.19 1.79
C THR A 574 0.70 25.21 0.94
N PRO A 575 0.89 25.28 -0.39
CA PRO A 575 0.07 26.13 -1.25
C PRO A 575 -1.44 25.89 -1.13
N LYS A 576 -1.88 24.72 -0.65
CA LYS A 576 -3.29 24.37 -0.48
C LYS A 576 -3.91 24.88 0.82
N GLY A 577 -3.11 25.22 1.82
CA GLY A 577 -3.60 25.63 3.13
C GLY A 577 -2.63 25.30 4.26
N ARG A 578 -3.13 25.27 5.49
CA ARG A 578 -2.33 24.97 6.66
C ARG A 578 -3.10 24.18 7.72
N MET A 579 -2.39 23.45 8.56
CA MET A 579 -2.95 22.73 9.72
C MET A 579 -2.09 22.99 10.96
N ALA A 580 -2.72 23.05 12.13
CA ALA A 580 -2.00 23.16 13.40
C ALA A 580 -1.21 21.87 13.65
N VAL A 581 0.02 21.99 14.15
CA VAL A 581 0.91 20.85 14.42
C VAL A 581 1.75 21.08 15.68
N ARG A 582 2.25 19.98 16.25
CA ARG A 582 3.38 20.03 17.19
C ARG A 582 4.66 19.77 16.43
N VAL A 583 5.76 20.42 16.80
CA VAL A 583 7.06 20.23 16.15
C VAL A 583 7.99 19.46 17.08
N GLU A 584 8.56 18.39 16.56
CA GLU A 584 9.63 17.62 17.20
C GLU A 584 10.84 17.51 16.27
N VAL A 585 11.98 17.12 16.84
CA VAL A 585 13.26 17.06 16.11
C VAL A 585 13.77 15.63 15.96
N LEU A 586 14.38 15.34 14.82
CA LEU A 586 15.12 14.11 14.54
C LEU A 586 16.50 14.43 14.00
N THR A 587 17.57 14.04 14.70
CA THR A 587 18.95 14.38 14.34
C THR A 587 19.37 13.80 12.98
N ASP A 588 18.95 12.56 12.69
CA ASP A 588 19.40 11.83 11.50
C ASP A 588 18.51 12.06 10.27
N LEU A 589 17.40 12.78 10.41
CA LEU A 589 16.50 13.10 9.29
C LEU A 589 17.18 14.04 8.30
N HIS A 590 16.94 13.87 7.00
CA HIS A 590 17.48 14.75 5.97
C HIS A 590 16.99 16.20 6.19
N PRO A 591 17.86 17.23 6.15
CA PRO A 591 17.49 18.62 6.47
C PRO A 591 16.34 19.20 5.66
N ARG A 592 16.13 18.68 4.45
CA ARG A 592 15.05 19.10 3.54
C ARG A 592 13.73 18.35 3.78
N CYS A 593 13.58 17.56 4.84
CA CYS A 593 12.39 16.78 5.11
C CYS A 593 11.58 17.31 6.30
N ALA A 594 10.26 17.16 6.17
CA ALA A 594 9.33 17.14 7.28
C ALA A 594 8.56 15.82 7.26
N ILE A 595 8.53 15.09 8.36
CA ILE A 595 7.75 13.85 8.48
C ILE A 595 6.47 14.17 9.25
N ILE A 596 5.34 13.66 8.78
CA ILE A 596 4.08 13.58 9.54
C ILE A 596 3.55 12.16 9.47
N ARG A 597 2.92 11.66 10.53
CA ARG A 597 2.28 10.33 10.50
C ARG A 597 0.89 10.43 9.89
N ARG A 598 0.61 9.56 8.92
CA ARG A 598 -0.72 9.45 8.31
C ARG A 598 -1.68 8.65 9.19
N GLY A 599 -2.97 8.86 9.00
CA GLY A 599 -4.05 8.08 9.63
C GLY A 599 -5.03 8.90 10.45
N GLY A 600 -4.64 10.11 10.86
CA GLY A 600 -5.54 11.03 11.55
C GLY A 600 -6.71 11.47 10.69
N TRP A 601 -7.85 11.67 11.33
CA TRP A 601 -9.10 12.01 10.67
C TRP A 601 -9.23 13.52 10.47
N MET A 602 -9.91 13.89 9.40
CA MET A 602 -10.12 15.29 9.03
C MET A 602 -11.05 15.99 10.02
N LYS A 603 -12.10 15.30 10.51
CA LYS A 603 -13.01 15.83 11.54
C LYS A 603 -12.32 16.16 12.88
N HIS A 604 -11.14 15.61 13.14
CA HIS A 604 -10.31 15.91 14.32
C HIS A 604 -9.12 16.82 14.01
N GLY A 605 -8.99 17.33 12.78
CA GLY A 605 -7.86 18.19 12.39
C GLY A 605 -6.52 17.47 12.25
N ASN A 606 -6.51 16.12 12.24
CA ASN A 606 -5.30 15.30 12.23
C ASN A 606 -4.96 14.69 10.86
N CYS A 607 -5.71 15.05 9.82
CA CYS A 607 -5.45 14.59 8.46
C CYS A 607 -4.56 15.58 7.70
N ALA A 608 -3.43 15.11 7.17
CA ALA A 608 -2.53 15.91 6.34
C ALA A 608 -2.97 16.02 4.87
N ASN A 609 -3.85 15.13 4.40
CA ASN A 609 -4.24 15.05 2.99
C ASN A 609 -5.00 16.27 2.43
N PRO A 610 -5.67 17.15 3.22
CA PRO A 610 -6.13 18.45 2.71
C PRO A 610 -4.98 19.33 2.19
N LEU A 611 -3.76 19.15 2.70
CA LEU A 611 -2.58 19.92 2.33
C LEU A 611 -1.81 19.32 1.14
N ILE A 612 -2.19 18.13 0.66
CA ILE A 612 -1.49 17.39 -0.39
C ILE A 612 -2.23 17.55 -1.71
N GLU A 613 -1.52 17.99 -2.76
CA GLU A 613 -2.06 18.06 -4.12
C GLU A 613 -2.27 16.67 -4.74
N PRO A 614 -3.31 16.50 -5.58
CA PRO A 614 -3.61 15.23 -6.24
C PRO A 614 -2.70 15.02 -7.46
N ARG A 615 -1.39 14.99 -7.23
CA ARG A 615 -0.37 14.71 -8.26
C ARG A 615 -0.28 13.20 -8.49
N ILE A 616 0.03 12.82 -9.72
CA ILE A 616 0.30 11.44 -10.11
C ILE A 616 1.78 11.21 -10.38
N THR A 617 2.19 9.96 -10.27
CA THR A 617 3.49 9.43 -10.68
C THR A 617 3.59 9.33 -12.21
N ASP A 618 4.82 9.22 -12.69
CA ASP A 618 5.24 8.98 -14.07
C ASP A 618 4.66 7.70 -14.69
N MET A 619 4.45 6.64 -13.89
CA MET A 619 3.75 5.42 -14.33
C MET A 619 2.71 4.98 -13.30
N GLY A 620 1.72 4.19 -13.73
CA GLY A 620 0.74 3.55 -12.85
C GLY A 620 -0.29 4.47 -12.20
N GLU A 621 -0.35 5.76 -12.60
CA GLU A 621 -1.34 6.73 -12.10
C GLU A 621 -1.45 6.74 -10.56
N THR A 622 -0.31 6.56 -9.88
CA THR A 622 -0.26 6.46 -8.42
C THR A 622 -0.22 7.84 -7.81
N ALA A 623 -0.83 8.02 -6.64
CA ALA A 623 -0.74 9.28 -5.90
C ALA A 623 0.70 9.58 -5.46
N ALA A 624 1.24 10.71 -5.92
CA ALA A 624 2.59 11.18 -5.61
C ALA A 624 2.62 11.96 -4.28
N TYR A 625 2.16 11.34 -3.18
CA TYR A 625 2.02 11.97 -1.85
C TYR A 625 3.26 12.69 -1.37
N TYR A 626 4.45 12.15 -1.66
CA TYR A 626 5.72 12.65 -1.15
C TYR A 626 6.36 13.70 -2.04
N SER A 627 5.64 14.16 -3.08
CA SER A 627 6.03 15.32 -3.90
C SER A 627 5.53 16.65 -3.34
N GLN A 628 4.71 16.61 -2.28
CA GLN A 628 4.23 17.82 -1.62
C GLN A 628 5.35 18.54 -0.88
N HIS A 629 5.48 19.83 -1.16
CA HIS A 629 6.38 20.72 -0.44
C HIS A 629 5.62 21.55 0.60
N ALA A 630 6.30 21.87 1.71
CA ALA A 630 5.72 22.53 2.87
C ALA A 630 6.71 23.48 3.55
N ARG A 631 6.19 24.25 4.51
CA ARG A 631 6.95 25.02 5.50
C ARG A 631 6.28 24.92 6.87
N LEU A 632 7.04 25.23 7.91
CA LEU A 632 6.52 25.52 9.24
C LEU A 632 6.44 27.03 9.42
N GLU A 633 5.36 27.52 10.04
CA GLU A 633 5.13 28.96 10.27
C GLU A 633 4.34 29.20 11.58
N ASN A 634 4.56 30.35 12.23
CA ASN A 634 3.67 30.97 13.21
C ASN A 634 4.01 32.43 13.52
#